data_AF-A0A952JTE7-F1
#
_entry.id   AF-A0A952JTE7-F1
#
_cell.length_a   1.000
_cell.length_b   1.000
_cell.length_c   1.000
_cell.angle_alpha   90.00
_cell.angle_beta   90.00
_cell.angle_gamma   90.00
#
_symmetry.space_group_name_H-M   'P 1'
#
loop_
_entity.id
_entity.type
_entity.pdbx_description
1 polymer ?
#
loop_
_entity_poly.entity_id
_entity_poly.type
_entity_poly.pdbx_seq_one_letter_code
_entity_poly.pdbx_strand_id
1 'polypeptide(L)'
;MDIGYWIFSGFDDPSYKHELTELFNANQIEVEHRYFWQSVPENLDFSLLNFNQASADYHYIRQKLGAIFPDKWIATGGSKGGDATLAYKFCYPKDVNASVIYAISMSLEAEDKRYAKFFAEKKKTEEYKKIYQDQIYFLKNKKNCCRFLKNW
;
A
#
# COMPACT_ATOMS: atom_id res chain seq x y z
N MET A 1 -17.87 -12.75 -16.65
CA MET A 1 -17.60 -12.81 -15.20
C MET A 1 -16.49 -11.83 -14.90
N ASP A 2 -16.83 -10.61 -14.47
CA ASP A 2 -15.85 -9.53 -14.34
C ASP A 2 -14.89 -9.80 -13.17
N ILE A 3 -13.60 -9.45 -13.31
CA ILE A 3 -12.50 -9.99 -12.49
C ILE A 3 -11.84 -8.91 -11.62
N GLY A 4 -11.60 -9.25 -10.35
CA GLY A 4 -10.92 -8.42 -9.36
C GLY A 4 -9.42 -8.75 -9.27
N TYR A 5 -8.59 -7.73 -9.46
CA TYR A 5 -7.13 -7.82 -9.43
C TYR A 5 -6.58 -6.92 -8.32
N TRP A 6 -5.94 -7.48 -7.29
CA TRP A 6 -5.48 -6.76 -6.12
C TRP A 6 -3.95 -6.75 -5.93
N ILE A 7 -3.46 -5.66 -5.38
CA ILE A 7 -2.04 -5.42 -5.08
C ILE A 7 -1.92 -5.01 -3.59
N PHE A 8 -1.08 -5.69 -2.76
CA PHE A 8 0.07 -5.07 -2.04
C PHE A 8 0.75 -5.65 -0.61
N SER A 9 0.37 -7.00 -0.82
CA SER A 9 -0.61 -7.91 -0.16
C SER A 9 -0.11 -8.75 1.04
N GLY A 10 -0.90 -8.82 2.13
CA GLY A 10 -0.42 -9.28 3.45
C GLY A 10 -1.50 -9.79 4.42
N PHE A 11 -2.40 -10.66 3.93
CA PHE A 11 -3.24 -11.52 4.75
C PHE A 11 -2.88 -12.98 4.43
N ASP A 12 -2.52 -13.78 5.45
CA ASP A 12 -2.05 -15.16 5.26
C ASP A 12 -3.17 -16.18 4.98
N ASP A 13 -4.42 -15.72 4.79
CA ASP A 13 -5.60 -16.57 4.56
C ASP A 13 -6.05 -16.53 3.09
N PRO A 14 -5.72 -17.56 2.27
CA PRO A 14 -6.11 -17.62 0.87
C PRO A 14 -7.62 -17.89 0.65
N SER A 15 -8.42 -18.06 1.72
CA SER A 15 -9.87 -18.12 1.65
C SER A 15 -10.55 -16.75 1.77
N TYR A 16 -9.80 -15.71 2.16
CA TYR A 16 -10.32 -14.35 2.32
C TYR A 16 -10.72 -13.73 0.98
N LYS A 17 -11.95 -13.19 0.92
CA LYS A 17 -12.47 -12.47 -0.25
C LYS A 17 -12.52 -10.98 0.01
N HIS A 18 -11.98 -10.18 -0.91
CA HIS A 18 -12.11 -8.72 -0.86
C HIS A 18 -13.51 -8.27 -1.29
N GLU A 19 -13.94 -7.09 -0.83
CA GLU A 19 -15.24 -6.45 -1.16
C GLU A 19 -15.64 -6.60 -2.64
N LEU A 20 -14.73 -6.24 -3.55
CA LEU A 20 -15.00 -6.24 -5.00
C LEU A 20 -15.10 -7.67 -5.56
N THR A 21 -14.43 -8.65 -4.95
CA THR A 21 -14.54 -10.06 -5.32
C THR A 21 -15.94 -10.57 -5.06
N GLU A 22 -16.51 -10.25 -3.90
CA GLU A 22 -17.87 -10.65 -3.54
C GLU A 22 -18.92 -9.86 -4.35
N LEU A 23 -18.77 -8.54 -4.44
CA LEU A 23 -19.71 -7.64 -5.11
C LEU A 23 -19.95 -7.98 -6.58
N PHE A 24 -18.90 -8.40 -7.31
CA PHE A 24 -18.99 -8.77 -8.72
C PHE A 24 -19.05 -10.29 -8.96
N ASN A 25 -19.02 -11.12 -7.92
CA ASN A 25 -18.83 -12.58 -7.98
C ASN A 25 -17.65 -12.94 -8.92
N ALA A 26 -16.51 -12.34 -8.61
CA ALA A 26 -15.33 -12.30 -9.47
C ALA A 26 -14.33 -13.44 -9.17
N ASN A 27 -13.40 -13.67 -10.10
CA ASN A 27 -12.11 -14.26 -9.75
C ASN A 27 -11.28 -13.22 -8.98
N GLN A 28 -10.53 -13.66 -7.97
CA GLN A 28 -9.58 -12.84 -7.21
C GLN A 28 -8.15 -13.24 -7.59
N ILE A 29 -7.33 -12.26 -7.96
CA ILE A 29 -5.91 -12.44 -8.24
C ILE A 29 -5.15 -11.44 -7.37
N GLU A 30 -4.35 -11.94 -6.42
CA GLU A 30 -3.44 -11.11 -5.64
C GLU A 30 -2.04 -11.17 -6.23
N VAL A 31 -1.40 -10.01 -6.36
CA VAL A 31 -0.03 -9.92 -6.87
C VAL A 31 0.89 -9.25 -5.85
N GLU A 32 1.87 -10.03 -5.41
CA GLU A 32 2.95 -9.57 -4.57
C GLU A 32 3.81 -8.51 -5.30
N HIS A 33 4.24 -7.49 -4.56
CA HIS A 33 5.01 -6.40 -5.13
C HIS A 33 6.50 -6.74 -5.13
N ARG A 34 7.21 -6.49 -6.25
CA ARG A 34 8.68 -6.64 -6.32
C ARG A 34 9.40 -6.06 -5.10
N TYR A 35 10.41 -6.78 -4.60
CA TYR A 35 11.16 -6.49 -3.36
C TYR A 35 10.38 -6.66 -2.05
N PHE A 36 9.25 -7.38 -2.04
CA PHE A 36 8.52 -7.77 -0.83
C PHE A 36 8.49 -9.30 -0.71
N TRP A 37 8.48 -9.80 0.53
CA TRP A 37 8.42 -11.22 0.92
C TRP A 37 9.29 -12.17 0.07
N GLN A 38 8.70 -12.89 -0.89
CA GLN A 38 9.37 -13.90 -1.72
C GLN A 38 9.71 -13.35 -3.11
N SER A 39 9.07 -12.28 -3.56
CA SER A 39 9.28 -11.57 -4.83
C SER A 39 10.51 -10.65 -4.80
N VAL A 40 11.61 -11.14 -4.23
CA VAL A 40 12.90 -10.46 -4.11
C VAL A 40 13.87 -11.06 -5.15
N PRO A 41 14.45 -10.26 -6.07
CA PRO A 41 15.39 -10.77 -7.05
C PRO A 41 16.74 -11.14 -6.41
N GLU A 42 17.43 -12.12 -7.00
CA GLU A 42 18.75 -12.60 -6.55
C GLU A 42 19.79 -11.48 -6.43
N ASN A 43 19.72 -10.49 -7.32
CA ASN A 43 20.55 -9.29 -7.29
C ASN A 43 19.74 -8.09 -6.79
N LEU A 44 20.10 -7.54 -5.63
CA LEU A 44 19.42 -6.43 -4.97
C LEU A 44 19.76 -5.05 -5.58
N ASP A 45 19.27 -4.79 -6.80
CA ASP A 45 19.32 -3.46 -7.41
C ASP A 45 18.05 -2.64 -7.10
N PHE A 46 18.11 -1.86 -6.02
CA PHE A 46 17.03 -0.96 -5.62
C PHE A 46 16.70 0.15 -6.65
N SER A 47 17.51 0.38 -7.69
CA SER A 47 17.11 1.28 -8.79
C SER A 47 15.86 0.77 -9.52
N LEU A 48 15.65 -0.54 -9.51
CA LEU A 48 14.50 -1.23 -10.09
C LEU A 48 13.27 -1.29 -9.16
N LEU A 49 13.36 -0.76 -7.93
CA LEU A 49 12.24 -0.59 -7.01
C LEU A 49 11.55 0.76 -7.28
N ASN A 50 10.86 0.85 -8.41
CA ASN A 50 10.16 2.07 -8.85
C ASN A 50 8.81 1.76 -9.51
N PHE A 51 7.94 2.78 -9.61
CA PHE A 51 6.57 2.65 -10.11
C PHE A 51 6.47 2.14 -11.56
N ASN A 52 7.36 2.55 -12.46
CA ASN A 52 7.35 2.10 -13.86
C ASN A 52 7.61 0.59 -13.94
N GLN A 53 8.60 0.13 -13.18
CA GLN A 53 9.01 -1.26 -13.10
C GLN A 53 7.96 -2.16 -12.43
N ALA A 54 7.40 -1.74 -11.28
CA ALA A 54 6.30 -2.48 -10.64
C ALA A 54 5.05 -2.56 -11.53
N SER A 55 4.71 -1.47 -12.23
CA SER A 55 3.60 -1.44 -13.18
C SER A 55 3.82 -2.37 -14.38
N ALA A 56 5.08 -2.57 -14.81
CA ALA A 56 5.43 -3.49 -15.88
C ALA A 56 5.24 -4.97 -15.46
N ASP A 57 5.50 -5.32 -14.19
CA ASP A 57 5.20 -6.66 -13.66
C ASP A 57 3.69 -6.93 -13.71
N TYR A 58 2.89 -5.97 -13.25
CA TYR A 58 1.43 -6.06 -13.24
C TYR A 58 0.86 -6.20 -14.65
N HIS A 59 1.37 -5.41 -15.61
CA HIS A 59 1.03 -5.52 -17.02
C HIS A 59 1.39 -6.88 -17.61
N TYR A 60 2.59 -7.40 -17.31
CA TYR A 60 3.03 -8.71 -17.79
C TYR A 60 2.16 -9.85 -17.23
N ILE A 61 1.88 -9.83 -15.93
CA ILE A 61 1.01 -10.81 -15.26
C ILE A 61 -0.41 -10.74 -15.84
N ARG A 62 -0.98 -9.55 -15.98
CA ARG A 62 -2.27 -9.33 -16.64
C ARG A 62 -2.28 -9.88 -18.06
N GLN A 63 -1.27 -9.61 -18.88
CA GLN A 63 -1.19 -10.15 -20.25
C GLN A 63 -1.18 -11.68 -20.26
N LYS A 64 -0.38 -12.33 -19.41
CA LYS A 64 -0.29 -13.80 -19.34
C LYS A 64 -1.60 -14.43 -18.86
N LEU A 65 -2.23 -13.86 -17.84
CA LEU A 65 -3.47 -14.38 -17.27
C LEU A 65 -4.70 -14.04 -18.12
N GLY A 66 -4.69 -12.95 -18.90
CA GLY A 66 -5.80 -12.55 -19.78
C GLY A 66 -6.14 -13.53 -20.90
N ALA A 67 -5.24 -14.47 -21.24
CA ALA A 67 -5.53 -15.58 -22.15
C ALA A 67 -6.35 -16.72 -21.48
N ILE A 68 -6.26 -16.84 -20.16
CA ILE A 68 -7.04 -17.78 -19.32
C ILE A 68 -8.34 -17.12 -18.86
N PHE A 69 -8.30 -15.80 -18.65
CA PHE A 69 -9.33 -14.97 -18.06
C PHE A 69 -9.71 -13.82 -19.03
N PRO A 70 -10.53 -14.10 -20.05
CA PRO A 70 -10.81 -13.17 -21.17
C PRO A 70 -11.86 -12.08 -20.86
N ASP A 71 -12.49 -12.13 -19.68
CA ASP A 71 -13.49 -11.18 -19.21
C ASP A 71 -12.90 -9.79 -18.85
N LYS A 72 -13.73 -8.88 -18.31
CA LYS A 72 -13.28 -7.55 -17.85
C LYS A 72 -12.37 -7.65 -16.62
N TRP A 73 -11.45 -6.69 -16.47
CA TRP A 73 -10.51 -6.60 -15.36
C TRP A 73 -10.67 -5.30 -14.56
N ILE A 74 -10.61 -5.38 -13.23
CA ILE A 74 -10.66 -4.24 -12.29
C ILE A 74 -9.43 -4.29 -11.40
N ALA A 75 -8.55 -3.28 -11.46
CA ALA A 75 -7.41 -3.18 -10.54
C ALA A 75 -7.80 -2.51 -9.22
N THR A 76 -7.27 -2.98 -8.09
CA THR A 76 -7.57 -2.44 -6.76
C THR A 76 -6.38 -2.55 -5.81
N GLY A 77 -6.33 -1.66 -4.83
CA GLY A 77 -5.28 -1.61 -3.83
C GLY A 77 -5.56 -0.57 -2.73
N GLY A 78 -5.05 -0.83 -1.53
CA GLY A 78 -5.16 0.07 -0.37
C GLY A 78 -3.81 0.61 0.09
N SER A 79 -3.75 1.88 0.52
CA SER A 79 -2.51 2.54 0.97
C SER A 79 -1.41 2.44 -0.11
N LYS A 80 -0.23 1.90 0.19
CA LYS A 80 0.84 1.58 -0.76
C LYS A 80 0.36 0.77 -1.99
N GLY A 81 -0.66 -0.08 -1.82
CA GLY A 81 -1.32 -0.78 -2.94
C GLY A 81 -2.19 0.12 -3.80
N GLY A 82 -2.84 1.12 -3.20
CA GLY A 82 -3.58 2.14 -3.93
C GLY A 82 -2.65 3.03 -4.75
N ASP A 83 -1.50 3.41 -4.17
CA ASP A 83 -0.46 4.18 -4.88
C ASP A 83 0.11 3.36 -6.06
N ALA A 84 0.36 2.06 -5.85
CA ALA A 84 0.77 1.13 -6.91
C ALA A 84 -0.33 0.92 -7.98
N THR A 85 -1.60 0.87 -7.59
CA THR A 85 -2.76 0.77 -8.51
C THR A 85 -2.91 2.03 -9.35
N LEU A 86 -2.71 3.20 -8.75
CA LEU A 86 -2.73 4.50 -9.43
C LEU A 86 -1.59 4.59 -10.46
N ALA A 87 -0.37 4.20 -10.06
CA ALA A 87 0.78 4.12 -10.95
C ALA A 87 0.54 3.15 -12.12
N TYR A 88 0.01 1.95 -11.84
CA TYR A 88 -0.33 0.96 -12.87
C TYR A 88 -1.35 1.49 -13.88
N LYS A 89 -2.42 2.15 -13.40
CA LYS A 89 -3.43 2.78 -14.27
C LYS A 89 -2.89 3.98 -15.04
N PHE A 90 -1.88 4.69 -14.52
CA PHE A 90 -1.19 5.77 -15.24
C PHE A 90 -0.27 5.23 -16.34
N CYS A 91 0.55 4.23 -16.05
CA CYS A 91 1.48 3.61 -17.01
C CYS A 91 0.76 2.80 -18.09
N TYR A 92 -0.30 2.07 -17.74
CA TYR A 92 -1.01 1.14 -18.62
C TYR A 92 -2.52 1.43 -18.65
N PRO A 93 -2.95 2.61 -19.14
CA PRO A 93 -4.32 3.13 -18.97
C PRO A 93 -5.43 2.29 -19.62
N LYS A 94 -5.09 1.40 -20.56
CA LYS A 94 -6.03 0.53 -21.29
C LYS A 94 -6.11 -0.90 -20.76
N ASP A 95 -5.27 -1.28 -19.81
CA ASP A 95 -5.07 -2.70 -19.45
C ASP A 95 -6.20 -3.26 -18.59
N VAL A 96 -6.79 -2.41 -17.74
CA VAL A 96 -7.94 -2.73 -16.88
C VAL A 96 -9.10 -1.78 -17.15
N ASN A 97 -10.32 -2.32 -17.16
CA ASN A 97 -11.56 -1.62 -17.45
C ASN A 97 -11.87 -0.56 -16.38
N ALA A 98 -11.57 -0.86 -15.11
CA ALA A 98 -11.73 0.06 -13.98
C ALA A 98 -10.54 -0.02 -13.01
N SER A 99 -10.43 0.96 -12.12
CA SER A 99 -9.47 0.96 -11.02
C SER A 99 -10.11 1.56 -9.78
N VAL A 100 -10.04 0.85 -8.65
CA VAL A 100 -10.65 1.25 -7.37
C VAL A 100 -9.53 1.41 -6.34
N ILE A 101 -9.35 2.62 -5.83
CA ILE A 101 -8.09 3.06 -5.21
C ILE A 101 -8.39 3.59 -3.80
N TYR A 102 -7.97 2.84 -2.77
CA TYR A 102 -8.36 3.11 -1.38
C TYR A 102 -7.19 3.74 -0.58
N ALA A 103 -7.52 4.74 0.25
CA ALA A 103 -6.64 5.30 1.29
C ALA A 103 -5.20 5.70 0.84
N ILE A 104 -5.06 6.25 -0.36
CA ILE A 104 -3.77 6.68 -0.93
C ILE A 104 -3.19 7.95 -0.32
N SER A 105 -1.87 8.13 -0.45
CA SER A 105 -1.14 9.30 0.06
C SER A 105 -0.31 9.98 -1.03
N MET A 106 -0.96 10.83 -1.83
CA MET A 106 -0.28 11.61 -2.87
C MET A 106 0.72 12.60 -2.25
N SER A 107 1.99 12.19 -2.27
CA SER A 107 3.17 13.01 -1.96
C SER A 107 3.64 13.72 -3.23
N LEU A 108 3.69 15.06 -3.20
CA LEU A 108 4.06 15.88 -4.36
C LEU A 108 5.57 16.16 -4.44
N GLU A 109 6.26 16.01 -3.32
CA GLU A 109 7.70 16.20 -3.14
C GLU A 109 8.20 15.12 -2.16
N ALA A 110 9.52 14.92 -2.05
CA ALA A 110 10.10 14.01 -1.06
C ALA A 110 9.87 14.46 0.40
N GLU A 111 9.72 15.78 0.63
CA GLU A 111 9.35 16.35 1.93
C GLU A 111 8.00 17.07 1.84
N ASP A 112 6.95 16.48 2.41
CA ASP A 112 5.64 17.11 2.44
C ASP A 112 5.52 18.16 3.56
N LYS A 113 5.71 19.41 3.17
CA LYS A 113 5.59 20.63 3.99
C LYS A 113 4.22 20.76 4.69
N ARG A 114 3.17 20.05 4.25
CA ARG A 114 1.85 20.01 4.92
C ARG A 114 1.97 19.45 6.35
N TYR A 115 2.81 18.43 6.56
CA TYR A 115 3.03 17.85 7.89
C TYR A 115 3.72 18.83 8.85
N ALA A 116 4.74 19.55 8.39
CA ALA A 116 5.44 20.56 9.19
C ALA A 116 4.47 21.64 9.68
N LYS A 117 3.58 22.14 8.80
CA LYS A 117 2.51 23.08 9.17
C LYS A 117 1.50 22.46 10.15
N PHE A 118 1.04 21.24 9.91
CA PHE A 118 0.11 20.54 10.80
C PHE A 118 0.67 20.39 12.22
N PHE A 119 1.92 19.94 12.36
CA PHE A 119 2.57 19.82 13.65
C PHE A 119 2.84 21.17 14.31
N ALA A 120 3.15 22.23 13.54
CA ALA A 120 3.30 23.59 14.08
C ALA A 120 1.99 24.16 14.66
N GLU A 121 0.84 23.85 14.06
CA GLU A 121 -0.47 24.22 14.63
C GLU A 121 -0.83 23.35 15.84
N LYS A 122 -0.66 22.03 15.76
CA LYS A 122 -0.93 21.12 16.88
C LYS A 122 -0.06 21.44 18.11
N LYS A 123 1.19 21.86 17.92
CA LYS A 123 2.10 22.32 18.99
C LYS A 123 1.57 23.44 19.88
N LYS A 124 0.52 24.15 19.46
CA LYS A 124 -0.10 25.25 20.22
C LYS A 124 -1.13 24.77 21.26
N THR A 125 -1.62 23.53 21.19
CA THR A 125 -2.69 23.03 22.07
C THR A 125 -2.16 22.51 23.41
N GLU A 126 -2.97 22.61 24.48
CA GLU A 126 -2.65 22.01 25.78
C GLU A 126 -2.56 20.48 25.72
N GLU A 127 -3.40 19.86 24.86
CA GLU A 127 -3.32 18.43 24.51
C GLU A 127 -1.92 18.05 24.03
N TYR A 128 -1.35 18.79 23.06
CA TYR A 128 0.00 18.52 22.57
C TYR A 128 1.06 18.77 23.66
N LYS A 129 0.93 19.84 24.45
CA LYS A 129 1.86 20.11 25.56
C LYS A 129 1.91 18.95 26.56
N LYS A 130 0.75 18.35 26.88
CA LYS A 130 0.69 17.13 27.71
C LYS A 130 1.37 15.95 27.02
N ILE A 131 1.01 15.64 25.77
CA ILE A 131 1.62 14.54 25.00
C ILE A 131 3.15 14.72 24.91
N TYR A 132 3.64 15.94 24.75
CA TYR A 132 5.07 16.26 24.71
C TYR A 132 5.75 16.06 26.09
N GLN A 133 5.11 16.45 27.19
CA GLN A 133 5.60 16.15 28.54
C GLN A 133 5.66 14.64 28.78
N ASP A 134 4.63 13.90 28.38
CA ASP A 134 4.59 12.44 28.46
C ASP A 134 5.72 11.82 27.62
N GLN A 135 5.92 12.24 26.37
CA GLN A 135 7.03 11.80 25.51
C GLN A 135 8.41 12.04 26.15
N ILE A 136 8.64 13.23 26.72
CA ILE A 136 9.89 13.56 27.41
C ILE A 136 10.07 12.72 28.68
N TYR A 137 8.98 12.43 29.42
CA TYR A 137 9.00 11.53 30.56
C TYR A 137 9.35 10.09 30.16
N PHE A 138 8.72 9.55 29.12
CA PHE A 138 8.99 8.22 28.56
C PHE A 138 10.45 8.07 28.10
N LEU A 139 11.00 9.09 27.43
CA LEU A 139 12.40 9.08 26.99
C LEU A 139 13.38 9.13 28.16
N LYS A 140 13.16 10.00 29.16
CA LYS A 140 13.99 10.07 30.38
C LYS A 140 13.94 8.78 31.21
N ASN A 141 12.76 8.16 31.29
CA ASN A 141 12.53 6.96 32.12
C ASN A 141 12.59 5.65 31.32
N LYS A 142 13.18 5.65 30.11
CA LYS A 142 13.12 4.53 29.15
C LYS A 142 13.31 3.14 29.75
N LYS A 143 14.29 2.94 30.64
CA LYS A 143 14.55 1.64 31.30
C LYS A 143 13.34 1.13 32.11
N ASN A 144 12.63 2.02 32.80
CA ASN A 144 11.46 1.70 33.61
C ASN A 144 10.22 1.57 32.72
N CYS A 145 10.01 2.51 31.80
CA CYS A 145 8.84 2.53 30.92
C CYS A 145 8.81 1.35 29.93
N CYS A 146 9.95 0.96 29.36
CA CYS A 146 10.03 -0.19 28.45
C CYS A 146 9.71 -1.53 29.12
N ARG A 147 9.58 -1.63 30.45
CA ARG A 147 9.08 -2.84 31.12
C ARG A 147 7.59 -3.06 30.85
N PHE A 148 6.80 -1.98 30.72
CA PHE A 148 5.36 -2.06 30.45
C PHE A 148 5.07 -2.33 28.97
N LEU A 149 5.94 -1.86 28.06
CA LEU A 149 5.86 -2.08 26.61
C LEU A 149 6.33 -3.49 26.16
N LYS A 150 6.50 -4.44 27.08
CA LYS A 150 6.82 -5.85 26.77
C LYS A 150 5.61 -6.79 26.83
N ASN A 151 4.46 -6.25 27.24
CA ASN A 151 3.20 -6.97 27.42
C ASN A 151 2.10 -6.40 26.49
N TRP A 152 2.52 -5.78 25.39
CA TRP A 152 1.76 -5.24 24.26
C TRP A 152 2.42 -5.76 22.98
#